data_AF-A0A972BYG3-F1
#
_entry.id   AF-A0A972BYG3-F1
#
_cell.length_a   1.000
_cell.length_b   1.000
_cell.length_c   1.000
_cell.angle_alpha   90.00
_cell.angle_beta   90.00
_cell.angle_gamma   90.00
#
_symmetry.space_group_name_H-M   'P 1'
#
loop_
_entity.id
_entity.type
_entity.pdbx_description
1 polymer ?
#
loop_
_entity_poly.entity_id
_entity_poly.type
_entity_poly.pdbx_seq_one_letter_code
_entity_poly.pdbx_strand_id
1 'polypeptide(L)'
;MPIWELLRLVGRAIPQMFLNVDFLIIIGLILMLSYSQYRRRAVLEEHLFGTTFTDPLSETLNTLLYGILGGIFASSIFIGVGIPLSETGLWYVWPLALILMLIHPRYLCFSYAGGILALSHLVLGWPALNVSAIISLVAVLHMVEAGLIRWHGHLNPSPTYLRT
;
A
#
# COMPACT_ATOMS: atom_id res chain seq x y z
N MET A 1 24.68 8.11 -11.05
CA MET A 1 24.58 9.15 -10.00
C MET A 1 25.25 8.63 -8.74
N PRO A 2 26.10 9.40 -8.04
CA PRO A 2 26.72 8.93 -6.80
C PRO A 2 25.67 8.73 -5.71
N ILE A 3 25.77 7.62 -4.96
CA ILE A 3 24.83 7.22 -3.89
C ILE A 3 24.62 8.35 -2.85
N TRP A 4 25.64 9.19 -2.66
CA TRP A 4 25.57 10.33 -1.76
C TRP A 4 24.61 11.45 -2.18
N GLU A 5 24.43 11.68 -3.49
CA GLU A 5 23.46 12.67 -3.96
C GLU A 5 22.04 12.16 -3.82
N LEU A 6 21.82 10.86 -4.05
CA LEU A 6 20.51 10.22 -3.83
C LEU A 6 20.07 10.36 -2.37
N LEU A 7 20.96 10.08 -1.42
CA LEU A 7 20.70 10.25 0.02
C LEU A 7 20.37 11.70 0.39
N ARG A 8 21.07 12.68 -0.19
CA ARG A 8 20.77 14.11 0.02
C ARG A 8 19.44 14.52 -0.60
N LEU A 9 19.08 13.99 -1.77
CA LEU A 9 17.83 14.29 -2.46
C LEU A 9 16.64 13.73 -1.67
N VAL A 10 16.73 12.47 -1.23
CA VAL A 10 15.72 11.83 -0.37
C VAL A 10 15.61 12.57 0.97
N GLY A 11 16.75 12.92 1.59
CA GLY A 11 16.77 13.66 2.85
C GLY A 11 16.13 15.05 2.77
N ARG A 12 16.17 15.73 1.61
CA ARG A 12 15.47 17.00 1.38
C ARG A 12 14.01 16.84 1.00
N ALA A 13 13.67 15.76 0.30
CA ALA A 13 12.29 15.48 -0.13
C ALA A 13 11.39 15.15 1.06
N ILE A 14 11.90 14.43 2.08
CA ILE A 14 11.09 14.00 3.23
C ILE A 14 10.47 15.20 3.99
N PRO A 15 11.23 16.22 4.44
CA PRO A 15 10.64 17.40 5.10
C PRO A 15 9.67 18.16 4.20
N GLN A 16 9.95 18.24 2.90
CA GLN A 16 9.10 18.92 1.94
C GLN A 16 7.76 18.20 1.76
N MET A 17 7.73 16.86 1.82
CA MET A 17 6.48 16.10 1.73
C MET A 17 5.49 16.47 2.85
N PHE A 18 5.97 16.67 4.08
CA PHE A 18 5.11 17.06 5.22
C PHE A 18 4.51 18.47 5.10
N LEU A 19 5.04 19.32 4.23
CA LEU A 19 4.52 20.66 3.98
C LEU A 19 3.51 20.70 2.82
N ASN A 20 3.42 19.63 2.02
CA ASN A 20 2.49 19.57 0.89
C ASN A 20 1.09 19.17 1.36
N VAL A 21 0.12 20.07 1.16
CA VAL A 21 -1.28 19.86 1.57
C VAL A 21 -1.88 18.61 0.91
N ASP A 22 -1.62 18.39 -0.38
CA ASP A 22 -2.12 17.22 -1.10
C ASP A 22 -1.63 15.90 -0.48
N PHE A 23 -0.35 15.87 -0.08
CA PHE A 23 0.23 14.71 0.59
C PHE A 23 -0.41 14.48 1.97
N LEU A 24 -0.61 15.55 2.74
CA LEU A 24 -1.28 15.47 4.04
C LEU A 24 -2.74 14.99 3.94
N ILE A 25 -3.46 15.40 2.90
CA ILE A 25 -4.82 14.93 2.62
C ILE A 25 -4.80 13.43 2.32
N ILE A 26 -3.92 12.98 1.42
CA ILE A 26 -3.84 11.57 1.02
C ILE A 26 -3.43 10.68 2.19
N ILE A 27 -2.39 11.06 2.95
CA ILE A 27 -1.95 10.27 4.10
C ILE A 27 -3.00 10.27 5.20
N GLY A 28 -3.68 11.40 5.43
CA GLY A 28 -4.81 11.47 6.36
C GLY A 28 -5.96 10.55 5.96
N LEU A 29 -6.32 10.51 4.67
CA LEU A 29 -7.32 9.59 4.15
C LEU A 29 -6.92 8.13 4.35
N ILE A 30 -5.67 7.76 4.01
CA ILE A 30 -5.18 6.38 4.16
C ILE A 30 -5.15 5.96 5.64
N LEU A 31 -4.69 6.84 6.54
CA LEU A 31 -4.68 6.59 7.99
C LEU A 31 -6.09 6.44 8.55
N MET A 32 -7.02 7.30 8.13
CA MET A 32 -8.44 7.20 8.51
C MET A 32 -9.04 5.86 8.05
N LEU A 33 -8.79 5.48 6.79
CA LEU A 33 -9.25 4.20 6.24
C LEU A 33 -8.65 3.02 7.01
N SER A 34 -7.34 3.03 7.25
CA SER A 34 -6.62 2.00 8.01
C SER A 34 -7.16 1.84 9.42
N TYR A 35 -7.32 2.95 10.15
CA TYR A 35 -7.91 2.95 11.50
C TYR A 35 -9.33 2.39 11.51
N SER A 36 -10.16 2.74 10.50
CA SER A 36 -11.51 2.19 10.36
C SER A 36 -11.49 0.67 10.21
N GLN A 37 -10.54 0.11 9.44
CA GLN A 37 -10.40 -1.33 9.29
C GLN A 37 -9.93 -2.01 10.58
N TYR A 38 -8.94 -1.45 11.28
CA TYR A 38 -8.48 -2.00 12.56
C TYR A 38 -9.56 -1.96 13.64
N ARG A 39 -10.35 -0.88 13.70
CA ARG A 39 -11.50 -0.81 14.61
C ARG A 39 -12.55 -1.88 14.31
N ARG A 40 -12.85 -2.13 13.02
CA ARG A 40 -13.76 -3.22 12.63
C ARG A 40 -13.22 -4.59 13.06
N ARG A 41 -11.91 -4.81 12.97
CA ARG A 41 -11.26 -6.05 13.45
C ARG A 41 -11.38 -6.21 14.96
N ALA A 42 -11.09 -5.16 15.73
CA ALA A 42 -11.21 -5.20 17.20
C ALA A 42 -12.64 -5.52 17.66
N VAL A 43 -13.66 -4.92 17.02
CA VAL A 43 -15.08 -5.22 17.32
C VAL A 43 -15.45 -6.66 16.98
N LEU A 44 -14.94 -7.21 15.87
CA LEU A 44 -15.16 -8.62 15.51
C LEU A 44 -14.48 -9.57 16.50
N GLU A 45 -13.27 -9.24 16.99
CA GLU A 45 -12.59 -10.02 18.02
C GLU A 45 -13.38 -10.02 19.33
N GLU A 46 -13.90 -8.87 19.75
CA GLU A 46 -14.76 -8.77 20.94
C GLU A 46 -16.02 -9.63 20.79
N HIS A 47 -16.67 -9.63 19.62
CA HIS A 47 -17.86 -10.45 19.38
C HIS A 47 -17.58 -11.96 19.33
N LEU A 48 -16.41 -12.37 18.83
CA LEU A 48 -16.06 -13.78 18.65
C LEU A 48 -15.40 -14.39 19.88
N PHE A 49 -14.57 -13.62 20.58
CA PHE A 49 -13.70 -14.11 21.66
C PHE A 49 -14.02 -13.48 23.02
N GLY A 50 -14.87 -12.45 23.07
CA GLY A 50 -15.18 -11.71 24.30
C GLY A 50 -14.06 -10.79 24.77
N THR A 51 -12.97 -10.69 24.02
CA THR A 51 -11.78 -9.87 24.34
C THR A 51 -11.20 -9.28 23.06
N THR A 52 -10.67 -8.07 23.14
CA THR A 52 -9.94 -7.42 22.05
C THR A 52 -8.45 -7.73 22.15
N PHE A 53 -7.86 -8.27 21.08
CA PHE A 53 -6.41 -8.48 20.98
C PHE A 53 -5.73 -7.37 20.17
N THR A 54 -6.47 -6.78 19.23
CA THR A 54 -6.03 -5.69 18.37
C THR A 54 -6.30 -4.33 19.03
N ASP A 55 -5.27 -3.52 19.26
CA ASP A 55 -5.42 -2.10 19.54
C ASP A 55 -5.35 -1.28 18.23
N PRO A 56 -6.44 -0.63 17.80
CA PRO A 56 -6.47 0.07 16.51
C PRO A 56 -5.47 1.21 16.36
N LEU A 57 -5.11 1.91 17.45
CA LEU A 57 -4.20 3.06 17.36
C LEU A 57 -2.75 2.61 17.18
N SER A 58 -2.28 1.69 18.03
CA SER A 58 -0.92 1.14 17.89
C SER A 58 -0.73 0.43 16.56
N GLU A 59 -1.73 -0.32 16.08
CA GLU A 59 -1.65 -0.98 14.77
C GLU A 59 -1.61 0.00 13.59
N THR A 60 -2.35 1.10 13.67
CA THR A 60 -2.30 2.14 12.64
C THR A 60 -0.92 2.80 12.61
N LEU A 61 -0.31 3.07 13.77
CA LEU A 61 1.04 3.62 13.88
C LEU A 61 2.11 2.64 13.39
N ASN A 62 2.00 1.36 13.74
CA ASN A 62 2.88 0.30 13.25
C ASN A 62 2.79 0.23 11.71
N THR A 63 1.58 0.22 11.16
CA THR A 63 1.35 0.21 9.70
C THR A 63 1.99 1.41 9.01
N LEU A 64 1.90 2.60 9.61
CA LEU A 64 2.57 3.79 9.08
C LEU A 64 4.09 3.61 9.06
N LEU A 65 4.67 3.11 10.16
CA LEU A 65 6.11 2.90 10.28
C LEU A 65 6.62 1.87 9.25
N TYR A 66 5.99 0.70 9.18
CA TYR A 66 6.34 -0.33 8.21
C TYR A 66 6.04 0.09 6.77
N GLY A 67 5.02 0.93 6.55
CA GLY A 67 4.72 1.54 5.25
C GLY A 67 5.84 2.47 4.76
N ILE A 68 6.40 3.28 5.66
CA ILE A 68 7.57 4.14 5.33
C ILE A 68 8.79 3.27 4.99
N LEU A 69 9.09 2.25 5.81
CA LEU A 69 10.20 1.32 5.57
C LEU A 69 10.03 0.56 4.24
N GLY A 70 8.83 0.05 3.98
CA GLY A 70 8.46 -0.61 2.74
C GLY A 70 8.57 0.31 1.53
N GLY A 71 8.15 1.57 1.65
CA GLY A 71 8.27 2.58 0.60
C GLY A 71 9.73 2.90 0.23
N ILE A 72 10.61 3.03 1.23
CA ILE A 72 12.06 3.22 1.01
C ILE A 72 12.66 2.00 0.30
N PHE A 73 12.28 0.80 0.74
CA PHE A 73 12.75 -0.45 0.14
C PHE A 73 12.27 -0.61 -1.30
N ALA A 74 10.98 -0.39 -1.55
CA ALA A 74 10.39 -0.40 -2.89
C ALA A 74 11.06 0.61 -3.82
N SER A 75 11.29 1.84 -3.36
CA SER A 75 11.96 2.89 -4.14
C SER A 75 13.37 2.47 -4.55
N SER A 76 14.11 1.83 -3.64
CA SER A 76 15.46 1.32 -3.91
C SER A 76 15.43 0.22 -4.99
N ILE A 77 14.44 -0.67 -4.95
CA ILE A 77 14.23 -1.71 -5.97
C ILE A 77 13.86 -1.09 -7.32
N PHE A 78 12.93 -0.13 -7.35
CA PHE A 78 12.54 0.56 -8.59
C PHE A 78 13.72 1.23 -9.27
N ILE A 79 14.57 1.91 -8.50
CA ILE A 79 15.79 2.53 -9.01
C ILE A 79 16.77 1.45 -9.53
N GLY A 80 16.93 0.34 -8.80
CA GLY A 80 17.83 -0.75 -9.18
C GLY A 80 17.40 -1.49 -10.46
N VAL A 81 16.10 -1.71 -10.66
CA VAL A 81 15.55 -2.37 -11.85
C VAL A 81 15.39 -1.39 -13.01
N GLY A 82 15.34 -0.08 -12.74
CA GLY A 82 15.21 0.96 -13.76
C GLY A 82 13.79 1.08 -14.33
N ILE A 83 12.76 0.79 -13.54
CA ILE A 83 11.36 0.86 -13.99
C ILE A 83 10.90 2.33 -13.96
N PRO A 84 10.48 2.91 -15.09
CA PRO A 84 9.99 4.29 -15.12
C PRO A 84 8.62 4.39 -14.45
N LEU A 85 8.58 4.92 -13.22
CA LEU A 85 7.34 5.13 -12.48
C LEU A 85 6.43 6.18 -13.13
N SER A 86 6.96 7.08 -13.95
CA SER A 86 6.21 8.11 -14.67
C SER A 86 5.16 7.52 -15.63
N GLU A 87 5.40 6.32 -16.16
CA GLU A 87 4.51 5.67 -17.15
C GLU A 87 3.57 4.63 -16.54
N THR A 88 3.66 4.39 -15.24
CA THR A 88 2.82 3.40 -14.54
C THR A 88 1.34 3.79 -14.47
N GLY A 89 0.97 5.01 -14.89
CA GLY A 89 -0.42 5.46 -14.81
C GLY A 89 -0.94 5.50 -13.38
N LEU A 90 -0.07 5.75 -12.40
CA LEU A 90 -0.41 5.85 -10.97
C LEU A 90 -1.68 6.69 -10.74
N TRP A 91 -1.84 7.77 -11.50
CA TRP A 91 -3.02 8.63 -11.48
C TRP A 91 -4.35 7.93 -11.75
N TYR A 92 -4.35 6.83 -12.53
CA TYR A 92 -5.51 5.98 -12.77
C TYR A 92 -5.60 4.81 -11.80
N VAL A 93 -4.45 4.25 -11.39
CA VAL A 93 -4.39 3.08 -10.51
C VAL A 93 -4.92 3.42 -9.12
N TRP A 94 -4.47 4.54 -8.53
CA TRP A 94 -4.80 4.88 -7.14
C TRP A 94 -6.30 5.18 -6.92
N PRO A 95 -7.00 5.98 -7.75
CA PRO A 95 -8.41 6.26 -7.54
C PRO A 95 -9.24 4.99 -7.79
N LEU A 96 -8.87 4.20 -8.79
CA LEU A 96 -9.57 2.94 -9.08
C LEU A 96 -9.43 1.94 -7.93
N ALA A 97 -8.24 1.80 -7.35
CA ALA A 97 -8.02 0.94 -6.19
C ALA A 97 -8.87 1.38 -4.98
N LEU A 98 -8.97 2.69 -4.73
CA LEU A 98 -9.84 3.22 -3.66
C LEU A 98 -11.33 3.00 -3.95
N ILE A 99 -11.78 3.19 -5.20
CA ILE A 99 -13.17 2.92 -5.60
C ILE A 99 -13.49 1.43 -5.38
N LEU A 100 -12.59 0.53 -5.78
CA LEU A 100 -12.77 -0.91 -5.58
C LEU A 100 -12.79 -1.29 -4.09
N MET A 101 -11.97 -0.62 -3.27
CA MET A 101 -11.96 -0.80 -1.82
C MET A 101 -13.32 -0.51 -1.19
N LEU A 102 -14.08 0.47 -1.70
CA LEU A 102 -15.43 0.78 -1.20
C LEU A 102 -16.40 -0.39 -1.36
N ILE A 103 -16.19 -1.25 -2.36
CA ILE A 103 -16.97 -2.49 -2.54
C ILE A 103 -16.54 -3.53 -1.51
N HIS A 104 -15.23 -3.78 -1.41
CA HIS A 104 -14.67 -4.67 -0.41
C HIS A 104 -13.20 -4.31 -0.12
N PRO A 105 -12.76 -4.26 1.16
CA PRO A 105 -11.39 -3.86 1.51
C PRO A 105 -10.29 -4.66 0.79
N ARG A 106 -10.57 -5.93 0.46
CA ARG A 106 -9.66 -6.81 -0.30
C ARG A 106 -9.25 -6.27 -1.67
N TYR A 107 -10.08 -5.42 -2.29
CA TYR A 107 -9.82 -4.92 -3.64
C TYR A 107 -8.94 -3.66 -3.69
N LEU A 108 -8.39 -3.25 -2.55
CA LEU A 108 -7.39 -2.20 -2.47
C LEU A 108 -6.08 -2.61 -3.16
N CYS A 109 -5.78 -3.92 -3.20
CA CYS A 109 -4.54 -4.41 -3.80
C CYS A 109 -4.39 -3.95 -5.25
N PHE A 110 -3.24 -3.36 -5.58
CA PHE A 110 -2.96 -2.77 -6.89
C PHE A 110 -2.99 -3.80 -8.04
N SER A 111 -2.93 -5.10 -7.76
CA SER A 111 -3.13 -6.13 -8.79
C SER A 111 -4.55 -6.11 -9.38
N TYR A 112 -5.58 -5.77 -8.60
CA TYR A 112 -6.95 -5.64 -9.11
C TYR A 112 -7.08 -4.42 -10.01
N ALA A 113 -6.76 -3.23 -9.50
CA ALA A 113 -6.85 -1.99 -10.27
C ALA A 113 -5.90 -2.00 -11.48
N GLY A 114 -4.66 -2.42 -11.29
CA GLY A 114 -3.67 -2.55 -12.36
C GLY A 114 -4.07 -3.58 -13.41
N GLY A 115 -4.64 -4.73 -13.01
CA GLY A 115 -5.17 -5.73 -13.93
C GLY A 115 -6.34 -5.22 -14.75
N ILE A 116 -7.30 -4.55 -14.12
CA ILE A 116 -8.46 -3.93 -14.82
C ILE A 116 -7.98 -2.88 -15.82
N LEU A 117 -7.05 -2.00 -15.43
CA LEU A 117 -6.52 -0.95 -16.30
C LEU A 117 -5.70 -1.53 -17.46
N ALA A 118 -4.88 -2.54 -17.20
CA ALA A 118 -4.12 -3.24 -18.23
C ALA A 118 -5.05 -3.91 -19.26
N LEU A 119 -6.09 -4.61 -18.79
CA LEU A 119 -7.09 -5.23 -19.67
C LEU A 119 -7.88 -4.17 -20.46
N SER A 120 -8.28 -3.08 -19.80
CA SER A 120 -8.96 -1.96 -20.47
C SER A 120 -8.10 -1.36 -21.59
N HIS A 121 -6.81 -1.14 -21.33
CA HIS A 121 -5.89 -0.64 -22.35
C HIS A 121 -5.73 -1.63 -23.51
N LEU A 122 -5.59 -2.93 -23.23
CA LEU A 122 -5.41 -3.95 -24.28
C LEU A 122 -6.65 -4.15 -25.15
N VAL A 123 -7.85 -4.03 -24.59
CA VAL A 123 -9.12 -4.28 -25.31
C VAL A 123 -9.66 -3.01 -25.96
N LEU A 124 -9.62 -1.89 -25.25
CA LEU A 124 -10.27 -0.63 -25.65
C LEU A 124 -9.26 0.43 -26.12
N GLY A 125 -7.96 0.21 -25.94
CA GLY A 125 -6.92 1.21 -26.21
C GLY A 125 -6.89 2.37 -25.20
N TRP A 126 -7.68 2.32 -24.13
CA TRP A 126 -7.85 3.41 -23.18
C TRP A 126 -7.90 2.88 -21.72
N PRO A 127 -7.29 3.59 -20.74
CA PRO A 127 -6.45 4.78 -20.87
C PRO A 127 -5.14 4.49 -21.60
N ALA A 128 -4.45 5.49 -22.12
CA ALA A 128 -3.09 5.30 -22.66
C ALA A 128 -2.10 5.12 -21.49
N LEU A 129 -1.63 3.89 -21.29
CA LEU A 129 -0.77 3.52 -20.17
C LEU A 129 0.17 2.38 -20.53
N ASN A 130 1.32 2.31 -19.86
CA ASN A 130 2.29 1.26 -20.10
C ASN A 130 1.97 0.03 -19.24
N VAL A 131 1.44 -1.02 -19.87
CA VAL A 131 1.07 -2.27 -19.20
C VAL A 131 2.26 -2.91 -18.49
N SER A 132 3.44 -2.89 -19.12
CA SER A 132 4.67 -3.44 -18.52
C SER A 132 5.05 -2.68 -17.25
N ALA A 133 4.95 -1.36 -17.26
CA ALA A 133 5.22 -0.54 -16.09
C ALA A 133 4.23 -0.83 -14.94
N ILE A 134 2.93 -0.97 -15.23
CA ILE A 134 1.91 -1.34 -14.22
C ILE A 134 2.22 -2.70 -13.60
N ILE A 135 2.44 -3.74 -14.42
CA ILE A 135 2.70 -5.09 -13.92
C ILE A 135 4.00 -5.10 -13.09
N SER A 136 5.01 -4.37 -13.52
CA SER A 136 6.28 -4.23 -12.78
C SER A 136 6.09 -3.51 -11.43
N LEU A 137 5.28 -2.44 -11.40
CA LEU A 137 4.89 -1.75 -10.17
C LEU A 137 4.20 -2.71 -9.20
N VAL A 138 3.20 -3.45 -9.68
CA VAL A 138 2.45 -4.44 -8.89
C VAL A 138 3.39 -5.53 -8.36
N ALA A 139 4.30 -6.04 -9.19
CA ALA A 139 5.25 -7.09 -8.81
C ALA A 139 6.18 -6.63 -7.68
N VAL A 140 6.76 -5.42 -7.78
CA VAL A 140 7.63 -4.87 -6.74
C VAL A 140 6.86 -4.66 -5.44
N LEU A 141 5.63 -4.12 -5.50
CA LEU A 141 4.81 -3.93 -4.31
C LEU A 141 4.48 -5.24 -3.61
N HIS A 142 4.12 -6.30 -4.34
CA HIS A 142 3.87 -7.63 -3.74
C HIS A 142 5.14 -8.25 -3.16
N MET A 143 6.30 -8.03 -3.79
CA MET A 143 7.58 -8.49 -3.25
C MET A 143 7.91 -7.79 -1.93
N VAL A 144 7.68 -6.48 -1.84
CA VAL A 144 7.85 -5.71 -0.60
C VAL A 144 6.86 -6.18 0.46
N GLU A 145 5.59 -6.36 0.11
CA GLU A 145 4.55 -6.87 1.00
C GLU A 145 4.92 -8.25 1.56
N ALA A 146 5.38 -9.18 0.72
CA ALA A 146 5.86 -10.49 1.16
C ALA A 146 7.03 -10.38 2.15
N GLY A 147 7.95 -9.44 1.92
CA GLY A 147 9.05 -9.13 2.85
C GLY A 147 8.54 -8.61 4.20
N LEU A 148 7.59 -7.68 4.19
CA LEU A 148 6.97 -7.13 5.40
C LEU A 148 6.20 -8.19 6.18
N ILE A 149 5.45 -9.06 5.50
CA ILE A 149 4.75 -10.18 6.13
C ILE A 149 5.74 -11.13 6.80
N ARG A 150 6.87 -11.42 6.15
CA ARG A 150 7.90 -12.28 6.73
C ARG A 150 8.53 -11.69 8.00
N TRP A 151 8.63 -10.37 8.09
CA TRP A 151 9.20 -9.70 9.27
C TRP A 151 8.17 -9.50 10.39
N HIS A 152 7.00 -8.97 10.06
CA HIS A 152 6.03 -8.45 11.04
C HIS A 152 4.78 -9.34 11.19
N GLY A 153 4.51 -10.25 10.24
CA GLY A 153 3.24 -10.98 10.17
C GLY A 153 2.92 -11.88 11.37
N HIS A 154 3.92 -12.30 12.15
CA HIS A 154 3.69 -13.15 13.32
C HIS A 154 3.21 -12.39 14.57
N LEU A 155 3.24 -11.05 14.56
CA LEU A 155 3.05 -10.25 15.78
C LEU A 155 1.59 -10.15 16.23
N ASN A 156 0.64 -10.30 15.31
CA ASN A 156 -0.79 -10.14 15.60
C ASN A 156 -1.62 -11.35 15.10
N PRO A 157 -1.44 -12.56 15.67
CA PRO A 157 -2.27 -13.70 15.32
C PRO A 157 -3.67 -13.53 15.92
N SER A 158 -4.71 -13.68 15.08
CA SER A 158 -6.08 -13.83 15.56
C SER A 158 -6.39 -15.31 15.81
N PRO A 159 -6.95 -15.68 16.97
CA PRO A 159 -7.32 -17.06 17.24
C PRO A 159 -8.44 -17.51 16.27
N THR A 160 -8.46 -18.77 15.89
CA THR A 160 -9.53 -19.34 15.06
C THR A 160 -10.08 -20.59 15.74
N TYR A 161 -11.41 -20.65 15.90
CA TYR A 161 -12.08 -21.82 16.47
C TYR A 161 -12.37 -22.82 15.34
N LEU A 162 -11.61 -23.91 15.29
CA LEU A 162 -11.86 -25.03 14.37
C LEU A 162 -12.71 -26.08 15.11
N ARG A 163 -13.96 -26.24 14.65
CA ARG A 163 -14.82 -27.34 15.12
C ARG A 163 -14.50 -28.57 14.26
N THR A 164 -13.69 -29.48 14.79
CA THR A 164 -13.44 -30.81 14.21
C THR A 164 -14.54 -31.79 14.59
#